data_AF-A0A4R4N8I5-F1
#
_entry.id   AF-A0A4R4N8I5-F1
#
_cell.length_a   1.000
_cell.length_b   1.000
_cell.length_c   1.000
_cell.angle_alpha   90.00
_cell.angle_beta   90.00
_cell.angle_gamma   90.00
#
_symmetry.space_group_name_H-M   'P 1'
#
loop_
_entity.id
_entity.type
_entity.pdbx_description
1 polymer ?
#
loop_
_entity_poly.entity_id
_entity_poly.type
_entity_poly.pdbx_seq_one_letter_code
_entity_poly.pdbx_strand_id
1 'polypeptide(L)' 'MADDRGPLRVAASLPDGTAATLVRGPEEHGGSSRRRPGQEWGTGFVFPEPGCWKVELTRTRGAGHVLLDVV' A
#
# COMPACT_ATOMS: atom_id res chain seq x y z
N MET A 1 -3.52 7.10 22.96
CA MET A 1 -2.58 7.93 22.19
C MET A 1 -3.12 8.01 20.77
N ALA A 2 -3.58 9.18 20.31
CA ALA A 2 -4.05 9.32 18.93
C ALA A 2 -2.84 9.30 17.98
N ASP A 3 -2.93 8.52 16.92
CA ASP A 3 -1.91 8.42 15.87
C ASP A 3 -1.97 9.66 14.96
N ASP A 4 -0.94 10.51 14.98
CA ASP A 4 -0.89 11.77 14.23
C ASP A 4 -0.47 11.61 12.75
N ARG A 5 -0.26 10.36 12.31
CA ARG A 5 0.16 10.03 10.95
C ARG A 5 -1.00 10.01 9.94
N GLY A 6 -2.26 10.08 10.40
CA GLY A 6 -3.44 10.10 9.54
C GLY A 6 -3.66 8.79 8.76
N PRO A 7 -4.75 8.66 7.98
CA PRO A 7 -5.08 7.42 7.29
C PRO A 7 -4.01 7.05 6.25
N LEU A 8 -3.76 5.75 6.07
CA LEU A 8 -2.94 5.25 4.97
C LEU A 8 -3.68 5.40 3.65
N ARG A 9 -2.98 5.86 2.62
CA ARG A 9 -3.45 5.84 1.23
C ARG A 9 -2.51 5.00 0.40
N VAL A 10 -3.06 4.23 -0.54
CA VAL A 10 -2.32 3.34 -1.41
C VAL A 10 -2.75 3.52 -2.86
N ALA A 11 -1.78 3.44 -3.77
CA ALA A 11 -1.99 3.40 -5.21
C ALA A 11 -0.92 2.51 -5.84
N ALA A 12 -1.22 1.92 -7.00
CA ALA A 12 -0.22 1.21 -7.78
C ALA A 12 -0.33 1.60 -9.25
N SER A 13 0.82 1.88 -9.87
CA SER A 13 0.89 2.28 -11.27
C SER A 13 2.09 1.72 -12.00
N LEU A 14 1.95 1.51 -13.31
CA LEU A 14 3.05 1.30 -14.24
C LEU A 14 3.67 2.63 -14.68
N PRO A 15 4.88 2.62 -15.29
CA PRO A 15 5.55 3.84 -15.76
C PRO A 15 4.78 4.62 -16.84
N ASP A 16 3.90 3.96 -17.59
CA ASP A 16 3.05 4.56 -18.62
C ASP A 16 1.80 5.26 -18.05
N GLY A 17 1.57 5.17 -16.73
CA GLY A 17 0.42 5.73 -16.05
C GLY A 17 -0.75 4.76 -15.88
N THR A 18 -0.66 3.52 -16.37
CA THR A 18 -1.68 2.50 -16.14
C THR A 18 -1.81 2.23 -14.64
N ALA A 19 -3.04 2.25 -14.12
CA ALA A 19 -3.34 2.14 -12.70
C ALA A 19 -3.95 0.78 -12.34
N ALA A 20 -3.53 0.20 -11.22
CA ALA A 20 -4.15 -1.00 -10.68
C ALA A 20 -5.46 -0.66 -9.99
N THR A 21 -6.39 -1.62 -9.96
CA THR A 21 -7.66 -1.44 -9.25
C THR A 21 -7.51 -1.87 -7.79
N LEU A 22 -7.73 -0.96 -6.85
CA LEU A 22 -7.82 -1.27 -5.43
C LEU A 22 -9.15 -1.99 -5.15
N VAL A 23 -9.08 -3.25 -4.71
CA VAL A 23 -10.28 -4.08 -4.47
C VAL A 23 -10.53 -4.38 -2.99
N ARG A 24 -9.53 -4.19 -2.12
CA ARG A 24 -9.63 -4.32 -0.65
C ARG A 24 -8.66 -3.36 0.03
N GLY A 25 -9.02 -2.84 1.20
CA GLY A 25 -8.16 -1.93 1.97
C GLY A 25 -8.03 -0.51 1.39
N PRO A 26 -7.07 0.30 1.91
CA PRO A 26 -6.13 -0.05 2.98
C PRO A 26 -6.85 -0.16 4.33
N GLU A 27 -6.72 -1.32 4.99
CA GLU A 27 -7.35 -1.63 6.27
C GLU A 27 -6.29 -1.82 7.36
N GLU A 28 -6.49 -1.21 8.53
CA GLU A 28 -5.59 -1.38 9.68
C GLU A 28 -5.86 -2.73 10.36
N HIS A 29 -4.80 -3.46 10.69
CA HIS A 29 -4.88 -4.70 11.44
C HIS A 29 -4.48 -4.46 12.90
N GLY A 30 -5.45 -4.66 13.81
CA GLY A 30 -5.30 -4.40 15.25
C GLY A 30 -4.43 -5.40 16.03
N GLY A 31 -3.82 -6.37 15.34
CA GLY A 31 -2.97 -7.37 15.98
C GLY A 31 -2.04 -8.05 14.96
N SER A 32 -0.81 -8.33 15.40
CA SER A 32 0.18 -9.05 14.62
C SER A 32 1.01 -9.95 15.55
N SER A 33 1.30 -11.17 15.13
CA SER A 33 2.33 -11.99 15.80
C SER A 33 3.74 -11.43 15.56
N ARG A 34 3.88 -10.49 14.63
CA ARG A 34 5.13 -9.80 14.30
C ARG A 34 5.42 -8.70 15.33
N ARG A 35 6.47 -8.90 16.13
CA ARG A 35 6.96 -7.90 17.10
C ARG A 35 7.86 -6.86 16.42
N ARG A 36 7.29 -6.10 15.48
CA ARG A 36 7.94 -4.91 14.91
C ARG A 36 7.15 -3.69 15.36
N PRO A 37 7.79 -2.64 15.89
CA PRO A 37 7.10 -1.40 16.21
C PRO A 37 6.41 -0.84 14.96
N GLY A 38 5.14 -0.43 15.09
CA GLY A 38 4.37 0.13 13.99
C GLY A 38 2.94 -0.39 13.92
N GLN A 39 2.16 0.19 13.02
CA GLN A 39 0.84 -0.30 12.65
C GLN A 39 0.98 -1.24 11.44
N GLU A 40 0.14 -2.26 11.40
CA GLU A 40 0.05 -3.17 10.27
C GLU A 40 -1.18 -2.82 9.44
N TRP A 41 -1.03 -2.84 8.12
CA TRP A 41 -2.07 -2.49 7.17
C TRP A 41 -2.12 -3.52 6.04
N GLY A 42 -3.31 -3.86 5.58
CA GLY A 42 -3.56 -4.75 4.45
C GLY A 42 -4.22 -4.03 3.28
N THR A 43 -3.87 -4.40 2.05
CA THR A 43 -4.50 -3.93 0.81
C THR A 43 -4.49 -5.04 -0.24
N GLY A 44 -5.42 -4.99 -1.19
CA GLY A 44 -5.48 -5.90 -2.33
C GLY A 44 -5.70 -5.14 -3.62
N PHE A 45 -4.88 -5.42 -4.62
CA PHE A 45 -4.99 -4.87 -5.98
C PHE A 45 -5.30 -5.97 -7.00
N VAL A 46 -6.04 -5.60 -8.04
CA VAL A 46 -6.06 -6.31 -9.31
C VAL A 46 -5.17 -5.54 -10.29
N PHE A 47 -4.15 -6.22 -10.80
CA PHE A 47 -3.23 -5.70 -11.81
C PHE A 47 -3.76 -6.13 -13.19
N PRO A 48 -4.12 -5.20 -14.08
CA PRO A 48 -4.73 -5.54 -15.37
C PRO A 48 -3.74 -6.19 -16.35
N GLU A 49 -2.44 -6.00 -16.15
CA GLU A 49 -1.40 -6.51 -17.03
C GLU A 49 -0.08 -6.78 -16.28
N PRO A 50 0.79 -7.65 -16.83
CA PRO A 50 2.13 -7.89 -16.29
C PRO A 50 3.00 -6.64 -16.35
N GLY A 51 3.95 -6.51 -15.41
CA GLY A 51 4.94 -5.45 -15.40
C GLY A 51 5.52 -5.15 -14.03
N CYS A 52 6.43 -4.18 -13.98
CA CYS A 52 7.03 -3.69 -12.75
C CYS A 52 6.21 -2.53 -12.17
N TRP A 53 5.28 -2.88 -11.29
CA TRP A 53 4.33 -1.95 -10.69
C TRP A 53 4.97 -1.19 -9.53
N LYS A 54 4.89 0.14 -9.55
CA LYS A 54 5.20 0.98 -8.39
C LYS A 54 3.99 1.01 -7.48
N VAL A 55 4.09 0.39 -6.30
CA VAL A 55 3.08 0.50 -5.24
C VAL A 55 3.52 1.59 -4.27
N GLU A 56 2.73 2.66 -4.18
CA GLU A 56 3.01 3.83 -3.37
C GLU A 56 2.12 3.88 -2.13
N LEU A 57 2.74 4.12 -0.98
CA LEU A 57 2.13 4.19 0.34
C LEU A 57 2.34 5.60 0.88
N THR A 58 1.27 6.31 1.18
CA THR A 58 1.35 7.69 1.69
C THR A 58 0.55 7.86 2.97
N ARG A 59 1.13 8.61 3.91
CA ARG A 59 0.48 9.05 5.15
C ARG A 59 0.64 10.55 5.28
N THR A 60 0.02 11.16 6.29
CA THR A 60 0.19 12.59 6.58
C THR A 60 1.65 12.94 6.81
N ARG A 61 2.42 12.03 7.42
CA ARG A 61 3.86 12.19 7.63
C ARG A 61 4.62 11.00 7.07
N GLY A 62 5.07 11.15 5.83
CA GLY A 62 5.93 10.21 5.15
C GLY A 62 5.24 9.47 4.01
N ALA A 63 6.08 9.03 3.08
CA ALA A 63 5.71 8.20 1.95
C ALA A 63 6.78 7.12 1.76
N GLY A 64 6.38 6.02 1.15
CA GLY A 64 7.27 4.95 0.75
C GLY A 64 6.72 4.27 -0.48
N HIS A 65 7.56 3.54 -1.20
CA HIS A 65 7.10 2.71 -2.30
C HIS A 65 7.88 1.41 -2.36
N VAL A 66 7.30 0.43 -3.04
CA VAL A 66 7.96 -0.78 -3.47
C VAL A 66 7.73 -0.98 -4.95
N LEU A 67 8.68 -1.61 -5.62
CA LEU A 67 8.49 -2.11 -6.98
C LEU A 67 8.09 -3.58 -6.87
N LEU A 68 6.98 -3.94 -7.50
CA LEU A 68 6.44 -5.29 -7.52
C LEU A 68 6.44 -5.78 -8.96
N ASP A 69 7.20 -6.83 -9.22
CA ASP A 69 7.16 -7.53 -10.50
C ASP A 69 5.92 -8.43 -10.53
N VAL A 70 5.00 -8.15 -11.46
CA VAL A 70 3.79 -8.93 -11.70
C VAL A 70 3.98 -9.63 -13.04
N VAL A 71 3.95 -10.97 -13.02
CA VAL A 71 4.21 -11.84 -14.18
C VAL A 71 2.94 -12.52 -14.69
#